data_AF-A0A3R7DKA7-F1
#
_entry.id   AF-A0A3R7DKA7-F1
#
_cell.length_a   1.000
_cell.length_b   1.000
_cell.length_c   1.000
_cell.angle_alpha   90.00
_cell.angle_beta   90.00
_cell.angle_gamma   90.00
#
_symmetry.space_group_name_H-M   'P 1'
#
loop_
_entity.id
_entity.type
_entity.pdbx_description
1 polymer ?
#
loop_
_entity_poly.entity_id
_entity_poly.type
_entity_poly.pdbx_seq_one_letter_code
_entity_poly.pdbx_strand_id
1 'polypeptide(L)'
;MSTSDAMLTFINDICLYFISYNYVEFSDYPVYTTDGSSSNKIFLNIFSTRKSDISLTPTEGTNFWNASNEYEYSYKGKIYKSRLGNYWSFYSKRDSNQDGISDITIKFDKNWDYYPLMEPISYEGELHLHHEINEVLNYEMVRKETSSSESSESPGFEAILAIGSLISIAYLVLRRR
;
A
#
# COMPACT_ATOMS: atom_id res chain seq x y z
N MET A 1 -8.38 6.83 31.49
CA MET A 1 -7.41 5.74 31.27
C MET A 1 -6.64 6.05 30.00
N SER A 2 -5.32 5.98 30.10
CA SER A 2 -4.33 6.62 29.24
C SER A 2 -4.37 6.20 27.77
N THR A 3 -4.45 7.15 26.85
CA THR A 3 -4.06 6.99 25.43
C THR A 3 -2.59 7.38 25.30
N SER A 4 -1.72 6.52 25.78
CA SER A 4 -0.30 6.54 25.48
C SER A 4 0.07 5.11 25.16
N ASP A 5 0.37 4.84 23.90
CA ASP A 5 1.40 3.89 23.44
C ASP A 5 1.02 3.26 22.10
N ALA A 6 2.04 3.21 21.24
CA ALA A 6 2.08 2.74 19.87
C ALA A 6 1.32 3.61 18.85
N MET A 7 2.08 4.07 17.87
CA MET A 7 1.60 4.51 16.56
C MET A 7 0.93 3.30 15.90
N LEU A 8 -0.26 2.93 16.37
CA LEU A 8 -1.09 1.88 15.76
C LEU A 8 -1.35 2.33 14.33
N THR A 9 -0.72 1.67 13.38
CA THR A 9 -1.10 1.76 11.98
C THR A 9 -2.45 1.06 11.87
N PHE A 10 -3.53 1.81 12.14
CA PHE A 10 -4.89 1.35 11.92
C PHE A 10 -5.14 1.29 10.42
N ILE A 11 -5.16 0.08 9.87
CA ILE A 11 -5.69 -0.17 8.54
C ILE A 11 -7.18 -0.45 8.76
N ASN A 12 -7.98 0.62 8.79
CA ASN A 12 -9.44 0.54 8.96
C ASN A 12 -10.14 0.91 7.65
N ASP A 13 -10.92 -0.01 7.10
CA ASP A 13 -11.73 0.17 5.90
C ASP A 13 -10.93 0.60 4.65
N ILE A 14 -9.65 0.22 4.62
CA ILE A 14 -8.74 0.51 3.50
C ILE A 14 -8.73 -0.70 2.56
N CYS A 15 -8.94 -0.45 1.27
CA CYS A 15 -8.84 -1.47 0.22
C CYS A 15 -7.91 -1.00 -0.90
N LEU A 16 -7.13 -1.91 -1.48
CA LEU A 16 -6.27 -1.67 -2.66
C LEU A 16 -5.10 -0.70 -2.46
N TYR A 17 -4.53 -0.60 -1.25
CA TYR A 17 -3.34 0.21 -0.99
C TYR A 17 -2.04 -0.59 -1.00
N PHE A 18 -0.95 0.09 -1.37
CA PHE A 18 0.43 -0.37 -1.18
C PHE A 18 0.98 0.27 0.10
N ILE A 19 1.35 -0.56 1.07
CA ILE A 19 1.93 -0.15 2.36
C ILE A 19 3.33 -0.73 2.40
N SER A 20 4.32 0.10 2.11
CA SER A 20 5.72 -0.31 2.00
C SER A 20 6.67 0.75 2.51
N TYR A 21 7.89 0.34 2.89
CA TYR A 21 8.95 1.22 3.40
C TYR A 21 8.59 1.98 4.69
N ASN A 22 7.69 1.43 5.51
CA ASN A 22 7.36 2.01 6.81
C ASN A 22 8.20 1.39 7.92
N TYR A 23 8.52 2.21 8.94
CA TYR A 23 9.04 1.74 10.21
C TYR A 23 7.92 1.81 11.25
N VAL A 24 7.54 0.66 11.81
CA VAL A 24 6.43 0.51 12.75
C VAL A 24 6.96 -0.03 14.07
N GLU A 25 7.01 0.82 15.09
CA GLU A 25 7.28 0.39 16.47
C GLU A 25 5.97 0.07 17.19
N PHE A 26 5.91 -1.12 17.83
CA PHE A 26 4.69 -1.58 18.48
C PHE A 26 4.95 -2.27 19.83
N SER A 27 3.99 -2.14 20.74
CA SER A 27 4.04 -2.75 22.08
C SER A 27 3.35 -4.10 22.15
N ASP A 28 2.22 -4.28 21.50
CA ASP A 28 1.36 -5.46 21.69
C ASP A 28 1.08 -6.20 20.39
N TYR A 29 0.67 -5.46 19.36
CA TYR A 29 0.33 -6.00 18.04
C TYR A 29 1.04 -5.22 16.95
N PRO A 30 1.66 -5.89 15.97
CA PRO A 30 2.39 -5.21 14.90
C PRO A 30 1.47 -4.39 14.00
N VAL A 31 0.28 -4.93 13.69
CA VAL A 31 -0.76 -4.28 12.88
C VAL A 31 -2.12 -4.76 13.34
N TYR A 32 -3.08 -3.84 13.35
CA TYR A 32 -4.49 -4.13 13.56
C TYR A 32 -5.23 -3.95 12.23
N THR A 33 -5.95 -4.98 11.77
CA THR A 33 -6.81 -4.88 10.57
C THR A 33 -8.24 -5.29 10.92
N THR A 34 -9.22 -4.50 10.45
CA THR A 34 -10.65 -4.84 10.57
C THR A 34 -11.11 -5.71 9.40
N ASP A 35 -12.26 -6.39 9.53
CA ASP A 35 -12.88 -7.19 8.46
C ASP A 35 -13.06 -6.43 7.14
N GLY A 36 -13.26 -5.10 7.19
CA GLY A 36 -13.38 -4.24 6.01
C GLY A 36 -12.07 -3.98 5.27
N SER A 37 -10.93 -4.25 5.89
CA SER A 37 -9.61 -4.00 5.33
C SER A 37 -9.13 -5.18 4.51
N SER A 38 -9.26 -5.07 3.18
CA SER A 38 -8.96 -6.18 2.29
C SER A 38 -8.09 -5.78 1.10
N SER A 39 -7.38 -6.75 0.54
CA SER A 39 -6.59 -6.59 -0.69
C SER A 39 -5.49 -5.51 -0.62
N ASN A 40 -5.05 -5.11 0.56
CA ASN A 40 -3.86 -4.27 0.71
C ASN A 40 -2.60 -5.12 0.48
N LYS A 41 -1.55 -4.50 -0.06
CA LYS A 41 -0.24 -5.10 -0.27
C LYS A 41 0.76 -4.49 0.71
N ILE A 42 1.23 -5.30 1.65
CA ILE A 42 2.06 -4.89 2.79
C ILE A 42 3.40 -5.60 2.69
N PHE A 43 4.45 -4.90 2.27
CA PHE A 43 5.79 -5.48 2.05
C PHE A 43 6.87 -4.42 2.23
N LEU A 44 8.10 -4.83 2.55
CA LEU A 44 9.23 -3.95 2.83
C LEU A 44 9.03 -2.99 4.00
N ASN A 45 8.19 -3.36 4.96
CA ASN A 45 8.08 -2.64 6.22
C ASN A 45 9.01 -3.25 7.27
N ILE A 46 9.36 -2.44 8.26
CA ILE A 46 10.15 -2.82 9.43
C ILE A 46 9.21 -2.81 10.63
N PHE A 47 8.85 -3.98 11.15
CA PHE A 47 8.07 -4.12 12.38
C PHE A 47 9.01 -4.35 13.56
N SER A 48 9.10 -3.37 14.44
CA SER A 48 10.03 -3.33 15.56
C SER A 48 9.32 -3.34 16.90
N THR A 49 9.83 -4.10 17.84
CA THR A 49 9.30 -4.17 19.20
C THR A 49 10.40 -4.47 20.20
N ARG A 50 10.18 -4.04 21.45
CA ARG A 50 11.06 -4.32 22.59
C ARG A 50 10.59 -5.51 23.43
N LYS A 51 9.41 -6.07 23.14
CA LYS A 51 8.87 -7.21 23.88
C LYS A 51 9.41 -8.53 23.33
N SER A 52 9.60 -9.49 24.23
CA SER A 52 9.98 -10.87 23.90
C SER A 52 8.78 -11.74 23.53
N ASP A 53 7.61 -11.44 24.12
CA ASP A 53 6.37 -12.17 23.87
C ASP A 53 5.43 -11.29 23.05
N ILE A 54 5.28 -11.64 21.77
CA ILE A 54 4.45 -10.93 20.82
C ILE A 54 3.23 -11.77 20.48
N SER A 55 2.06 -11.15 20.55
CA SER A 55 0.85 -11.71 19.96
C SER A 55 0.68 -11.15 18.55
N LEU A 56 0.29 -12.03 17.62
CA LEU A 56 0.10 -11.69 16.22
C LEU A 56 -1.38 -11.49 15.84
N THR A 57 -2.30 -11.50 16.81
CA THR A 57 -3.76 -11.29 16.62
C THR A 57 -4.16 -9.89 17.07
N PRO A 58 -4.92 -9.06 16.32
CA PRO A 58 -6.02 -9.49 15.47
C PRO A 58 -5.94 -8.85 14.08
N THR A 59 -5.62 -9.68 13.09
CA THR A 59 -5.73 -9.30 11.68
C THR A 59 -7.00 -9.94 11.13
N GLU A 60 -8.12 -9.23 11.20
CA GLU A 60 -9.42 -9.78 10.78
C GLU A 60 -9.61 -9.71 9.26
N GLY A 61 -9.07 -8.64 8.66
CA GLY A 61 -9.11 -8.37 7.22
C GLY A 61 -8.12 -9.21 6.39
N THR A 62 -8.49 -9.54 5.15
CA THR A 62 -7.68 -10.39 4.24
C THR A 62 -6.76 -9.54 3.36
N ASN A 63 -5.46 -9.55 3.65
CA ASN A 63 -4.45 -8.71 2.98
C ASN A 63 -3.26 -9.55 2.49
N PHE A 64 -2.49 -9.00 1.56
CA PHE A 64 -1.26 -9.60 1.05
C PHE A 64 -0.06 -9.03 1.79
N TRP A 65 0.76 -9.89 2.39
CA TRP A 65 1.88 -9.49 3.25
C TRP A 65 3.25 -9.72 2.61
N ASN A 66 3.26 -9.73 1.29
CA ASN A 66 4.43 -9.79 0.44
C ASN A 66 4.06 -9.20 -0.91
N ALA A 67 5.08 -8.86 -1.67
CA ALA A 67 4.94 -8.38 -3.03
C ALA A 67 4.24 -9.40 -3.93
N SER A 68 3.39 -8.91 -4.84
CA SER A 68 2.81 -9.76 -5.91
C SER A 68 3.86 -10.20 -6.93
N ASN A 69 4.84 -9.33 -7.18
CA ASN A 69 5.89 -9.49 -8.17
C ASN A 69 7.23 -9.85 -7.52
N GLU A 70 8.10 -10.51 -8.29
CA GLU A 70 9.48 -10.73 -7.89
C GLU A 70 10.32 -9.49 -8.15
N TYR A 71 11.22 -9.19 -7.23
CA TYR A 71 12.19 -8.11 -7.32
C TYR A 71 13.61 -8.66 -7.31
N GLU A 72 14.49 -8.00 -8.03
CA GLU A 72 15.92 -8.28 -8.01
C GLU A 72 16.56 -7.46 -6.88
N TYR A 73 17.35 -8.12 -6.05
CA TYR A 73 17.99 -7.53 -4.87
C TYR A 73 19.35 -8.15 -4.63
N SER A 74 20.21 -7.44 -3.91
CA SER A 74 21.46 -7.98 -3.40
C SER A 74 21.32 -8.33 -1.93
N TYR A 75 21.95 -9.42 -1.51
CA TYR A 75 22.12 -9.80 -0.11
C TYR A 75 23.53 -10.37 0.06
N LYS A 76 24.30 -9.85 1.03
CA LYS A 76 25.70 -10.26 1.26
C LYS A 76 26.58 -10.24 -0.01
N GLY A 77 26.37 -9.23 -0.85
CA GLY A 77 27.13 -9.03 -2.10
C GLY A 77 26.78 -9.98 -3.24
N LYS A 78 25.74 -10.80 -3.12
CA LYS A 78 25.20 -11.65 -4.20
C LYS A 78 23.85 -11.15 -4.65
N ILE A 79 23.52 -11.37 -5.92
CA ILE A 79 22.23 -10.96 -6.52
C ILE A 79 21.27 -12.14 -6.48
N TYR A 80 20.04 -11.87 -6.05
CA TYR A 80 18.94 -12.80 -5.96
C TYR A 80 17.69 -12.20 -6.59
N LYS A 81 16.69 -13.05 -6.86
CA LYS A 81 15.38 -12.64 -7.38
C LYS A 81 14.29 -13.44 -6.68
N SER A 82 13.38 -12.75 -6.02
CA SER A 82 12.28 -13.38 -5.28
C SER A 82 11.18 -12.36 -4.98
N ARG A 83 10.05 -12.82 -4.45
CA ARG A 83 9.07 -11.94 -3.82
C ARG A 83 9.59 -11.49 -2.46
N LEU A 84 9.27 -10.27 -2.07
CA LEU A 84 9.75 -9.68 -0.82
C LEU A 84 8.58 -9.46 0.15
N GLY A 85 8.78 -9.87 1.40
CA GLY A 85 7.86 -9.65 2.51
C GLY A 85 8.31 -8.50 3.40
N ASN A 86 8.09 -8.63 4.71
CA ASN A 86 8.44 -7.61 5.70
C ASN A 86 9.58 -8.09 6.62
N TYR A 87 10.26 -7.15 7.25
CA TYR A 87 11.19 -7.45 8.33
C TYR A 87 10.49 -7.37 9.69
N TRP A 88 10.78 -8.31 10.58
CA TRP A 88 10.11 -8.48 11.86
C TRP A 88 11.16 -8.66 12.96
N SER A 89 11.38 -7.65 13.80
CA SER A 89 12.50 -7.63 14.75
C SER A 89 12.46 -8.74 15.81
N PHE A 90 11.27 -9.26 16.09
CA PHE A 90 11.02 -10.33 17.06
C PHE A 90 11.10 -11.74 16.44
N TYR A 91 11.34 -11.82 15.13
CA TYR A 91 11.32 -13.06 14.39
C TYR A 91 12.64 -13.24 13.65
N SER A 92 13.46 -14.16 14.15
CA SER A 92 14.64 -14.64 13.44
C SER A 92 14.52 -16.14 13.26
N LYS A 93 14.58 -16.59 12.01
CA LYS A 93 14.42 -17.99 11.62
C LYS A 93 15.50 -18.37 10.61
N ARG A 94 15.37 -19.58 10.08
CA ARG A 94 16.34 -20.23 9.20
C ARG A 94 16.30 -19.58 7.81
N ASP A 95 17.47 -19.34 7.26
CA ASP A 95 17.73 -19.00 5.86
C ASP A 95 18.81 -19.96 5.35
N SER A 96 18.38 -21.12 4.82
CA SER A 96 19.30 -22.22 4.48
C SER A 96 20.03 -21.98 3.16
N ASN A 97 19.36 -21.31 2.23
CA ASN A 97 19.89 -20.97 0.90
C ASN A 97 20.69 -19.64 0.91
N GLN A 98 20.68 -18.91 2.04
CA GLN A 98 21.42 -17.68 2.27
C GLN A 98 21.05 -16.57 1.28
N ASP A 99 19.76 -16.50 0.94
CA ASP A 99 19.22 -15.51 0.02
C ASP A 99 18.64 -14.28 0.73
N GLY A 100 18.70 -14.21 2.06
CA GLY A 100 18.20 -13.07 2.84
C GLY A 100 16.70 -13.12 3.11
N ILE A 101 16.04 -14.22 2.76
CA ILE A 101 14.63 -14.49 3.05
C ILE A 101 14.54 -15.71 3.97
N SER A 102 13.69 -15.62 4.99
CA SER A 102 13.45 -16.72 5.90
C SER A 102 12.70 -17.86 5.20
N ASP A 103 13.21 -19.10 5.35
CA ASP A 103 12.55 -20.34 4.92
C ASP A 103 11.20 -20.60 5.63
N ILE A 104 10.93 -19.87 6.72
CA ILE A 104 9.75 -20.04 7.57
C ILE A 104 8.84 -18.82 7.45
N THR A 105 7.61 -19.05 7.01
CA THR A 105 6.53 -18.07 6.89
C THR A 105 6.04 -17.56 8.25
N ILE A 106 5.61 -16.31 8.34
CA ILE A 106 4.90 -15.79 9.52
C ILE A 106 3.40 -15.89 9.27
N LYS A 107 2.67 -16.52 10.19
CA LYS A 107 1.21 -16.65 10.16
C LYS A 107 0.58 -15.75 11.22
N PHE A 108 -0.44 -14.99 10.82
CA PHE A 108 -1.28 -14.21 11.72
C PHE A 108 -2.74 -14.37 11.28
N ASP A 109 -3.50 -15.09 12.11
CA ASP A 109 -4.88 -15.51 11.84
C ASP A 109 -5.09 -16.09 10.42
N LYS A 110 -5.79 -15.35 9.54
CA LYS A 110 -6.12 -15.70 8.15
C LYS A 110 -5.10 -15.22 7.11
N ASN A 111 -3.98 -14.66 7.56
CA ASN A 111 -2.99 -14.05 6.68
C ASN A 111 -1.59 -14.61 6.93
N TRP A 112 -0.73 -14.46 5.91
CA TRP A 112 0.63 -14.97 5.92
C TRP A 112 1.59 -14.00 5.24
N ASP A 113 2.72 -13.75 5.91
CA ASP A 113 3.94 -13.29 5.24
C ASP A 113 4.75 -14.53 4.82
N TYR A 114 4.72 -14.84 3.52
CA TYR A 114 5.42 -15.97 2.94
C TYR A 114 6.91 -15.72 2.69
N TYR A 115 7.34 -14.46 2.72
CA TYR A 115 8.72 -14.09 2.38
C TYR A 115 9.32 -13.14 3.44
N PRO A 116 9.34 -13.50 4.74
CA PRO A 116 9.88 -12.61 5.76
C PRO A 116 11.36 -12.36 5.51
N LEU A 117 11.77 -11.10 5.61
CA LEU A 117 13.15 -10.70 5.37
C LEU A 117 14.03 -11.02 6.58
N MET A 118 15.25 -11.49 6.33
CA MET A 118 16.24 -11.77 7.38
C MET A 118 16.81 -10.49 8.00
N GLU A 119 16.74 -9.37 7.28
CA GLU A 119 17.16 -8.06 7.75
C GLU A 119 16.34 -6.93 7.09
N PRO A 120 16.34 -5.72 7.68
CA PRO A 120 15.68 -4.57 7.09
C PRO A 120 16.29 -4.18 5.75
N ILE A 121 15.43 -3.77 4.80
CA ILE A 121 15.92 -3.00 3.65
C ILE A 121 16.33 -1.62 4.14
N SER A 122 17.62 -1.33 4.07
CA SER A 122 18.14 -0.02 4.37
C SER A 122 19.40 0.25 3.56
N TYR A 123 19.83 1.50 3.53
CA TYR A 123 21.10 1.87 2.88
C TYR A 123 22.33 1.30 3.60
N GLU A 124 22.20 0.91 4.86
CA GLU A 124 23.30 0.39 5.69
C GLU A 124 23.23 -1.14 5.92
N GLY A 125 22.09 -1.77 5.60
CA GLY A 125 21.91 -3.23 5.71
C GLY A 125 22.58 -3.97 4.56
N GLU A 126 22.71 -5.30 4.63
CA GLU A 126 23.32 -6.08 3.54
C GLU A 126 22.34 -6.37 2.38
N LEU A 127 21.05 -6.03 2.55
CA LEU A 127 19.95 -6.27 1.62
C LEU A 127 19.55 -4.98 0.90
N HIS A 128 19.85 -4.91 -0.39
CA HIS A 128 19.57 -3.73 -1.22
C HIS A 128 18.78 -4.09 -2.46
N LEU A 129 17.69 -3.35 -2.73
CA LEU A 129 16.92 -3.48 -3.97
C LEU A 129 17.64 -2.84 -5.15
N HIS A 130 17.65 -3.53 -6.30
CA HIS A 130 18.29 -3.03 -7.53
C HIS A 130 17.37 -2.17 -8.40
N HIS A 131 16.07 -2.14 -8.10
CA HIS A 131 15.09 -1.34 -8.82
C HIS A 131 14.24 -0.57 -7.81
N GLU A 132 14.13 0.76 -7.96
CA GLU A 132 13.10 1.52 -7.26
C GLU A 132 11.74 0.90 -7.63
N ILE A 133 10.94 0.57 -6.62
CA ILE A 133 9.65 -0.09 -6.84
C ILE A 133 8.71 0.93 -7.49
N ASN A 134 8.72 0.93 -8.81
CA ASN A 134 7.86 1.76 -9.66
C ASN A 134 6.36 1.46 -9.48
N GLU A 135 5.94 0.55 -8.59
CA GLU A 135 4.52 0.35 -8.27
C GLU A 135 3.92 1.54 -7.48
N VAL A 136 4.69 2.18 -6.58
CA VAL A 136 4.20 3.36 -5.86
C VAL A 136 4.08 4.56 -6.80
N LEU A 137 5.09 4.76 -7.66
CA LEU A 137 5.06 5.80 -8.69
C LEU A 137 3.97 5.54 -9.74
N ASN A 138 3.74 4.28 -10.16
CA ASN A 138 2.67 3.97 -11.10
C ASN A 138 1.28 4.23 -10.51
N TYR A 139 1.05 3.98 -9.21
CA TYR A 139 -0.22 4.37 -8.59
C TYR A 139 -0.39 5.89 -8.53
N GLU A 140 0.65 6.65 -8.15
CA GLU A 140 0.57 8.12 -8.16
C GLU A 140 0.42 8.71 -9.57
N MET A 141 1.11 8.15 -10.58
CA MET A 141 1.00 8.55 -11.99
C MET A 141 -0.39 8.25 -12.54
N VAL A 142 -0.93 7.04 -12.30
CA VAL A 142 -2.30 6.67 -12.70
C VAL A 142 -3.33 7.54 -11.98
N ARG A 143 -3.17 7.81 -10.68
CA ARG A 143 -4.07 8.69 -9.92
C ARG A 143 -4.04 10.13 -10.43
N LYS A 144 -2.85 10.63 -10.81
CA LYS A 144 -2.66 11.97 -11.37
C LYS A 144 -3.29 12.09 -12.77
N GLU A 145 -3.16 11.08 -13.62
CA GLU A 145 -3.86 11.00 -14.91
C GLU A 145 -5.38 10.91 -14.74
N THR A 146 -5.87 10.10 -13.79
CA THR A 146 -7.30 9.97 -13.53
C THR A 146 -7.90 11.28 -13.00
N SER A 147 -7.19 11.97 -12.09
CA SER A 147 -7.62 13.27 -11.53
C SER A 147 -7.53 14.45 -12.51
N SER A 148 -6.70 14.35 -13.56
CA SER A 148 -6.59 15.37 -14.62
C SER A 148 -7.55 15.13 -15.78
N SER A 149 -8.23 13.98 -15.80
CA SER A 149 -9.24 13.63 -16.81
C SER A 149 -10.68 14.02 -16.43
N GLU A 150 -10.95 14.48 -15.20
CA GLU A 150 -12.29 14.89 -14.75
C GLU A 150 -12.61 16.39 -14.91
N SER A 151 -11.83 17.16 -15.67
CA SER A 151 -12.24 18.50 -16.11
C SER A 151 -12.22 18.66 -17.63
N SER A 152 -12.78 17.71 -18.37
CA SER A 152 -13.33 18.05 -19.69
C SER A 152 -14.76 18.50 -19.48
N GLU A 153 -14.98 19.81 -19.37
CA GLU A 153 -16.32 20.38 -19.61
C GLU A 153 -16.77 19.91 -21.00
N SER A 154 -17.72 18.98 -21.03
CA SER A 154 -18.42 18.66 -22.27
C SER A 154 -19.20 19.91 -22.70
N PRO A 155 -19.07 20.42 -23.95
CA PRO A 155 -19.80 21.60 -24.42
C PRO A 155 -21.32 21.40 -24.60
N GLY A 156 -21.92 20.45 -23.87
CA GLY A 156 -23.27 19.93 -24.15
C GLY A 156 -24.41 20.78 -23.60
N PHE A 157 -24.20 21.57 -22.54
CA PHE A 157 -25.30 22.35 -21.91
C PHE A 157 -25.25 23.85 -22.22
N GLU A 158 -24.07 24.46 -22.32
CA GLU A 158 -23.89 25.88 -22.71
C GLU A 158 -24.50 26.17 -24.09
N ALA A 159 -24.28 25.28 -25.07
CA ALA A 159 -24.84 25.43 -26.42
C ALA A 159 -26.38 25.35 -26.42
N ILE A 160 -26.98 24.50 -25.58
CA ILE A 160 -28.44 24.35 -25.50
C ILE A 160 -29.08 25.60 -24.89
N LEU A 161 -28.47 26.18 -23.85
CA LEU A 161 -28.95 27.42 -23.23
C LEU A 161 -28.83 28.62 -24.18
N ALA A 162 -27.72 28.72 -24.91
CA ALA A 162 -27.52 29.79 -25.90
C ALA A 162 -28.58 29.73 -27.03
N ILE A 163 -28.86 28.54 -27.58
CA ILE A 163 -29.85 28.37 -28.66
C ILE A 163 -31.28 28.70 -28.17
N GLY A 164 -31.65 28.26 -26.97
CA GLY A 164 -32.96 28.56 -26.38
C GLY A 164 -33.19 30.06 -26.17
N SER A 165 -32.15 30.80 -25.77
CA SER A 165 -32.21 32.26 -25.59
C SER A 165 -32.45 33.00 -26.91
N LEU A 166 -31.78 32.59 -28.00
CA LEU A 166 -31.93 33.21 -29.32
C LEU A 166 -33.32 32.96 -29.92
N ILE A 167 -33.89 31.75 -29.76
CA ILE A 167 -35.25 31.44 -30.19
C ILE A 167 -36.27 32.29 -29.42
N SER A 168 -36.09 32.45 -28.11
CA SER A 168 -36.99 33.25 -27.27
C SER A 168 -36.97 34.74 -27.66
N ILE A 169 -35.79 35.29 -27.93
CA ILE A 169 -35.65 36.67 -28.41
C ILE A 169 -36.28 36.85 -29.79
N ALA A 170 -36.01 35.93 -30.74
CA ALA A 170 -36.62 35.96 -32.07
C ALA A 170 -38.15 35.89 -31.99
N TYR A 171 -38.70 35.03 -31.12
CA TYR A 171 -40.15 34.95 -30.89
C TYR A 171 -40.72 36.27 -30.35
N LEU A 172 -40.05 36.91 -29.38
CA LEU A 172 -40.48 38.20 -28.84
C LEU A 172 -40.42 39.33 -29.88
N VAL A 173 -39.41 39.32 -30.75
CA VAL A 173 -39.28 40.29 -31.85
C VAL A 173 -40.35 40.06 -32.93
N LEU A 174 -40.64 38.80 -33.27
CA LEU A 174 -41.68 38.47 -34.26
C LEU A 174 -43.10 38.70 -33.74
N ARG A 175 -43.37 38.48 -32.44
CA ARG A 175 -44.69 38.74 -31.82
C ARG A 175 -45.03 40.23 -31.72
N ARG A 176 -44.03 41.12 -31.76
CA ARG A 176 -44.21 42.59 -31.69
C ARG A 176 -44.49 43.25 -33.04
N ARG A 177 -44.66 42.49 -34.13
CA ARG A 177 -45.15 42.99 -35.42
C ARG A 177 -46.63 42.68 -35.61
#